data_AF-A0A6N7GGF6-F1
#
_entry.id   AF-A0A6N7GGF6-F1
#
_cell.length_a   1.000
_cell.length_b   1.000
_cell.length_c   1.000
_cell.angle_alpha   90.00
_cell.angle_beta   90.00
_cell.angle_gamma   90.00
#
_symmetry.space_group_name_H-M   'P 1'
#
loop_
_entity.id
_entity.type
_entity.pdbx_description
1 polymer ?
#
loop_
_entity_poly.entity_id
_entity_poly.type
_entity_poly.pdbx_seq_one_letter_code
_entity_poly.pdbx_strand_id
1 'polypeptide(L)'
;METGTTSSQARIDEVVAEAADRDLVVVSTMNAASVDVDTGQPTASAAAQQALVSALLATGRPVVISGMRNPYDISHLTEAPTYLVTYGFTAASMESLTRVLFGEVDPVGKLPGSNPGTSTDDKRLVTGLWPAAVVGSQPLTGWGCMDGLRHAGWAGR
;
A
#
# COMPACT_ATOMS: atom_id res chain seq x y z
N MET A 1 -6.35 12.88 6.72
CA MET A 1 -6.56 13.10 8.17
C MET A 1 -5.23 12.80 8.87
N GLU A 2 -4.81 13.58 9.86
CA GLU A 2 -3.53 13.37 10.57
C GLU A 2 -3.76 12.49 11.81
N THR A 3 -2.97 11.43 12.00
CA THR A 3 -3.17 10.45 13.09
C THR A 3 -2.01 10.39 14.08
N GLY A 4 -0.85 10.97 13.75
CA GLY A 4 0.40 10.70 14.43
C GLY A 4 0.87 9.26 14.27
N THR A 5 2.02 8.93 14.86
CA THR A 5 2.59 7.57 14.90
C THR A 5 2.20 6.80 16.16
N THR A 6 1.46 7.43 17.08
CA THR A 6 1.00 6.83 18.34
C THR A 6 -0.49 7.17 18.52
N SER A 7 -1.31 6.77 17.55
CA SER A 7 -2.75 7.02 17.54
C SER A 7 -3.41 6.42 18.79
N SER A 8 -4.18 7.24 19.51
CA SER A 8 -5.03 6.73 20.60
C SER A 8 -6.20 5.92 20.04
N GLN A 9 -6.83 5.08 20.87
CA GLN A 9 -7.99 4.30 20.44
C GLN A 9 -9.12 5.20 19.92
N ALA A 10 -9.43 6.28 20.63
CA ALA A 10 -10.44 7.25 20.18
C ALA A 10 -10.13 7.83 18.79
N ARG A 11 -8.85 8.12 18.51
CA ARG A 11 -8.42 8.61 17.20
C ARG A 11 -8.56 7.54 16.12
N ILE A 12 -8.26 6.28 16.44
CA ILE A 12 -8.46 5.15 15.51
C ILE A 12 -9.95 5.01 15.18
N ASP A 13 -10.82 5.06 16.20
CA ASP A 13 -12.27 4.92 16.02
C ASP A 13 -12.84 6.04 15.13
N GLU A 14 -12.40 7.28 15.33
CA GLU A 14 -12.76 8.41 14.46
C GLU A 14 -12.34 8.19 12.99
N VAL A 15 -11.10 7.74 12.76
CA VAL A 15 -10.59 7.48 11.41
C VAL A 15 -11.35 6.33 10.75
N VAL A 16 -11.67 5.28 11.51
CA VAL A 16 -12.44 4.13 11.03
C VAL A 16 -13.85 4.54 10.64
N ALA A 17 -14.51 5.37 11.46
CA ALA A 17 -15.83 5.90 11.15
C ALA A 17 -15.81 6.72 9.85
N GLU A 18 -14.82 7.60 9.70
CA GLU A 18 -14.64 8.41 8.50
C GLU A 18 -14.30 7.56 7.25
N ALA A 19 -13.53 6.49 7.43
CA ALA A 19 -13.14 5.59 6.36
C ALA A 19 -14.31 4.79 5.79
N ALA A 20 -15.37 4.56 6.57
CA ALA A 20 -16.51 3.73 6.16
C ALA A 20 -17.19 4.24 4.88
N ASP A 21 -17.17 5.56 4.65
CA ASP A 21 -17.80 6.23 3.50
C ASP A 21 -16.81 6.53 2.36
N ARG A 22 -15.60 5.94 2.38
CA ARG A 22 -14.55 6.19 1.38
C ARG A 22 -14.38 4.98 0.44
N ASP A 23 -14.20 5.28 -0.84
CA ASP A 23 -13.94 4.26 -1.87
C ASP A 23 -12.53 3.63 -1.76
N LEU A 24 -11.59 4.38 -1.19
CA LEU A 24 -10.19 3.97 -0.98
C LEU A 24 -9.62 4.70 0.23
N VAL A 25 -8.90 3.96 1.08
CA VAL A 25 -8.11 4.52 2.18
C VAL A 25 -6.64 4.29 1.89
N VAL A 26 -5.86 5.37 1.89
CA VAL A 26 -4.39 5.30 1.85
C VAL A 26 -3.87 5.63 3.24
N VAL A 27 -3.22 4.65 3.87
CA VAL A 27 -2.63 4.80 5.21
C VAL A 27 -1.11 4.77 5.10
N SER A 28 -0.45 5.70 5.78
CA SER A 28 1.01 5.78 5.77
C SER A 28 1.59 5.24 7.07
N THR A 29 2.63 4.43 6.98
CA THR A 29 3.34 3.88 8.15
C THR A 29 4.81 4.31 8.15
N MET A 30 5.38 4.41 9.34
CA MET A 30 6.78 4.74 9.56
C MET A 30 7.32 3.88 10.72
N ASN A 31 8.09 2.84 10.38
CA ASN A 31 8.70 1.90 11.32
C ASN A 31 7.67 1.08 12.13
N ALA A 32 6.58 0.65 11.49
CA ALA A 32 5.61 -0.24 12.12
C ALA A 32 6.18 -1.62 12.49
N ALA A 33 7.37 -2.00 12.00
CA ALA A 33 8.10 -3.19 12.46
C ALA A 33 9.08 -2.94 13.63
N SER A 34 9.14 -1.73 14.20
CA SER A 34 10.10 -1.43 15.27
C SER A 34 9.78 -2.19 16.54
N VAL A 35 10.77 -2.91 17.08
CA VAL A 35 10.69 -3.60 18.36
C VAL A 35 11.53 -2.90 19.43
N ASP A 36 11.09 -3.01 20.67
CA ASP A 36 11.84 -2.64 21.85
C ASP A 36 12.94 -3.68 22.11
N VAL A 37 14.16 -3.21 22.37
CA VAL A 37 15.35 -4.08 22.44
C VAL A 37 15.39 -4.93 23.70
N ASP A 38 14.73 -4.51 24.78
CA ASP A 38 14.76 -5.19 26.06
C ASP A 38 13.68 -6.27 26.12
N THR A 39 12.52 -6.01 25.51
CA THR A 39 11.35 -6.89 25.55
C THR A 39 11.14 -7.73 24.29
N GLY A 40 11.74 -7.32 23.17
CA GLY A 40 11.50 -7.90 21.84
C GLY A 40 10.08 -7.69 21.31
N GLN A 41 9.25 -6.91 22.01
CA GLN A 41 7.88 -6.59 21.61
C GLN A 41 7.84 -5.35 20.72
N PRO A 42 6.78 -5.14 19.93
CA PRO A 42 6.61 -3.90 19.19
C PRO A 42 6.71 -2.67 20.11
N THR A 43 7.42 -1.63 19.66
CA THR A 43 7.40 -0.34 20.35
C THR A 43 5.97 0.20 20.42
N ALA A 44 5.67 1.08 21.38
CA ALA A 44 4.34 1.67 21.51
C ALA A 44 3.84 2.33 20.21
N SER A 45 4.74 2.99 19.47
CA SER A 45 4.42 3.59 18.17
C SER A 45 4.18 2.54 17.08
N ALA A 46 4.96 1.46 17.05
CA ALA A 46 4.74 0.37 16.11
C ALA A 46 3.38 -0.31 16.38
N ALA A 47 3.09 -0.63 17.64
CA ALA A 47 1.82 -1.24 18.05
C ALA A 47 0.60 -0.36 17.69
N ALA A 48 0.68 0.95 17.90
CA ALA A 48 -0.40 1.87 17.54
C ALA A 48 -0.64 1.94 16.02
N GLN A 49 0.42 1.94 15.21
CA GLN A 49 0.30 1.91 13.75
C GLN A 49 -0.27 0.58 13.25
N GLN A 50 0.17 -0.55 13.83
CA GLN A 50 -0.38 -1.89 13.53
C GLN A 50 -1.88 -1.95 13.87
N ALA A 51 -2.28 -1.43 15.03
CA ALA A 51 -3.69 -1.38 15.44
C ALA A 51 -4.54 -0.52 14.50
N LEU A 52 -4.05 0.65 14.08
CA LEU A 52 -4.74 1.51 13.12
C LEU A 52 -4.95 0.79 11.77
N VAL A 53 -3.90 0.15 11.24
CA VAL A 53 -4.00 -0.60 9.97
C VAL A 53 -4.99 -1.75 10.10
N SER A 54 -4.91 -2.53 11.18
CA SER A 54 -5.81 -3.65 11.42
C SER A 54 -7.28 -3.18 11.49
N ALA A 55 -7.55 -2.08 12.21
CA ALA A 55 -8.88 -1.51 12.32
C ALA A 55 -9.41 -0.99 10.97
N LEU A 56 -8.55 -0.35 10.17
CA LEU A 56 -8.90 0.09 8.81
C LEU A 56 -9.21 -1.10 7.88
N LEU A 57 -8.43 -2.17 7.93
CA LEU A 57 -8.69 -3.38 7.14
C LEU A 57 -9.99 -4.06 7.56
N ALA A 58 -10.33 -4.04 8.85
CA ALA A 58 -11.57 -4.62 9.39
C ALA A 58 -12.84 -3.90 8.88
N THR A 59 -12.73 -2.67 8.37
CA THR A 59 -13.85 -1.98 7.70
C THR A 59 -14.29 -2.66 6.40
N GLY A 60 -13.44 -3.52 5.83
CA GLY A 60 -13.64 -4.13 4.53
C GLY A 60 -13.56 -3.13 3.37
N ARG A 61 -13.07 -1.90 3.60
CA ARG A 61 -12.81 -0.93 2.53
C ARG A 61 -11.48 -1.25 1.84
N PRO A 62 -11.29 -0.89 0.56
CA PRO A 62 -9.97 -0.98 -0.06
C PRO A 62 -8.97 -0.13 0.73
N VAL A 63 -7.92 -0.76 1.25
CA VAL A 63 -6.83 -0.08 1.98
C VAL A 63 -5.51 -0.32 1.24
N VAL A 64 -4.79 0.76 0.95
CA VAL A 64 -3.41 0.74 0.47
C VAL A 64 -2.51 1.29 1.54
N ILE A 65 -1.46 0.54 1.87
CA ILE A 65 -0.46 0.96 2.85
C ILE A 65 0.75 1.55 2.12
N SER A 66 1.22 2.70 2.60
CA SER A 66 2.44 3.37 2.13
C SER A 66 3.51 3.37 3.23
N GLY A 67 4.53 2.51 3.10
CA GLY A 67 5.71 2.45 3.97
C GLY A 67 6.70 3.57 3.69
N MET A 68 6.80 4.53 4.61
CA MET A 68 7.60 5.75 4.41
C MET A 68 9.06 5.62 4.83
N ARG A 69 9.45 4.61 5.61
CA ARG A 69 10.83 4.51 6.11
C ARG A 69 11.37 3.09 6.05
N ASN A 70 10.68 2.16 6.70
CA ASN A 70 11.11 0.79 6.78
C ASN A 70 10.32 -0.06 5.76
N PRO A 71 10.98 -0.59 4.72
CA PRO A 71 10.30 -1.39 3.71
C PRO A 71 9.81 -2.75 4.25
N TYR A 72 10.26 -3.15 5.44
CA TYR A 72 9.89 -4.40 6.09
C TYR A 72 8.72 -4.25 7.06
N ASP A 73 8.05 -3.10 7.15
CA ASP A 73 6.83 -2.96 7.97
C ASP A 73 5.76 -4.01 7.57
N ILE A 74 5.75 -4.44 6.31
CA ILE A 74 4.89 -5.51 5.80
C ILE A 74 5.02 -6.84 6.57
N SER A 75 6.14 -7.12 7.26
CA SER A 75 6.26 -8.34 8.05
C SER A 75 5.34 -8.38 9.27
N HIS A 76 4.84 -7.21 9.71
CA HIS A 76 3.89 -7.05 10.80
C HIS A 76 2.50 -6.59 10.34
N LEU A 77 2.31 -6.41 9.02
CA LEU A 77 1.07 -5.95 8.40
C LEU A 77 0.64 -6.95 7.31
N THR A 78 0.65 -8.24 7.63
CA THR A 78 0.54 -9.33 6.64
C THR A 78 -0.86 -9.47 6.06
N GLU A 79 -1.87 -8.89 6.70
CA GLU A 79 -3.25 -8.82 6.22
C GLU A 79 -3.44 -7.75 5.14
N ALA A 80 -2.45 -6.90 4.89
CA ALA A 80 -2.54 -5.82 3.93
C ALA A 80 -2.56 -6.34 2.48
N PRO A 81 -3.61 -6.02 1.69
CA PRO A 81 -3.72 -6.50 0.32
C PRO A 81 -2.76 -5.74 -0.62
N THR A 82 -2.40 -4.50 -0.29
CA THR A 82 -1.50 -3.68 -1.10
C THR A 82 -0.58 -2.86 -0.21
N TYR A 83 0.72 -2.96 -0.49
CA TYR A 83 1.78 -2.28 0.26
C TYR A 83 2.79 -1.68 -0.72
N LEU A 84 2.93 -0.35 -0.67
CA LEU A 84 3.86 0.43 -1.47
C LEU A 84 4.93 1.04 -0.56
N VAL A 85 6.17 1.13 -1.02
CA VAL A 85 7.26 1.74 -0.26
C VAL A 85 7.71 3.00 -0.97
N THR A 86 7.66 4.13 -0.27
CA THR A 86 8.11 5.43 -0.79
C THR A 86 9.50 5.83 -0.28
N TYR A 87 10.01 5.16 0.77
CA TYR A 87 11.28 5.48 1.46
C TYR A 87 11.42 6.92 1.97
N GLY A 88 10.32 7.68 1.94
CA GLY A 88 10.25 9.01 2.51
C GLY A 88 8.86 9.62 2.31
N PHE A 89 8.70 10.82 2.86
CA PHE A 89 7.50 11.64 2.78
C PHE A 89 7.77 13.00 2.11
N THR A 90 8.82 13.07 1.28
CA THR A 90 9.12 14.27 0.49
C THR A 90 8.03 14.53 -0.53
N ALA A 91 7.91 15.76 -1.03
CA ALA A 91 6.94 16.10 -2.07
C ALA A 91 7.06 15.18 -3.30
N ALA A 92 8.29 14.92 -3.76
CA ALA A 92 8.55 14.01 -4.88
C ALA A 92 8.14 12.56 -4.58
N SER A 93 8.35 12.09 -3.34
CA SER A 93 7.92 10.76 -2.90
C SER A 93 6.39 10.63 -2.93
N MET A 94 5.68 11.65 -2.43
CA MET A 94 4.22 11.66 -2.41
C MET A 94 3.63 11.81 -3.81
N GLU A 95 4.22 12.64 -4.67
CA GLU A 95 3.82 12.75 -6.08
C GLU A 95 3.96 11.41 -6.81
N SER A 96 5.09 10.71 -6.60
CA SER A 96 5.31 9.39 -7.19
C SER A 96 4.28 8.37 -6.72
N LEU A 97 3.95 8.36 -5.42
CA LEU A 97 2.89 7.52 -4.86
C LEU A 97 1.54 7.81 -5.53
N THR A 98 1.17 9.09 -5.65
CA THR A 98 -0.07 9.51 -6.30
C THR A 98 -0.14 9.01 -7.75
N ARG A 99 0.92 9.20 -8.53
CA ARG A 99 0.98 8.74 -9.93
C ARG A 99 0.82 7.22 -10.05
N VAL A 100 1.38 6.46 -9.13
CA VAL A 100 1.17 4.99 -9.06
C VAL A 100 -0.28 4.64 -8.72
N LEU A 101 -0.87 5.32 -7.72
CA LEU A 101 -2.25 5.05 -7.30
C LEU A 101 -3.28 5.38 -8.40
N PHE A 102 -3.01 6.39 -9.22
CA PHE A 102 -3.84 6.74 -10.39
C PHE A 102 -3.49 5.94 -11.66
N GLY A 103 -2.50 5.04 -11.60
CA GLY A 103 -2.11 4.21 -12.74
C GLY A 103 -1.36 4.97 -13.85
N GLU A 104 -0.83 6.15 -13.56
CA GLU A 104 -0.01 6.92 -14.50
C GLU A 104 1.39 6.34 -14.68
N VAL A 105 1.87 5.59 -13.68
CA VAL A 105 3.19 4.96 -13.65
C VAL A 105 3.07 3.56 -13.04
N ASP A 106 3.61 2.56 -13.73
CA ASP A 106 3.74 1.21 -13.18
C ASP A 106 4.91 1.13 -12.16
N PRO A 107 4.68 0.62 -10.94
CA PRO A 107 5.74 0.44 -9.97
C PRO A 107 6.64 -0.74 -10.39
N VAL A 108 7.95 -0.49 -10.48
CA VAL A 108 8.95 -1.50 -10.92
C VAL A 108 9.95 -1.92 -9.83
N GLY A 109 9.83 -1.34 -8.63
CA GLY A 109 10.75 -1.58 -7.51
C GLY A 109 10.65 -2.99 -6.92
N LYS A 110 11.75 -3.48 -6.34
CA LYS A 110 11.80 -4.73 -5.56
C LYS A 110 12.39 -4.45 -4.19
N LEU A 111 12.00 -5.23 -3.19
CA LEU A 111 12.59 -5.12 -1.85
C LEU A 111 14.09 -5.45 -1.91
N PRO A 112 14.92 -4.72 -1.14
CA PRO A 112 16.33 -5.04 -1.00
C PRO A 112 16.49 -6.34 -0.19
N GLY A 113 17.02 -7.40 -0.82
CA GLY A 113 17.40 -8.65 -0.16
C GLY A 113 16.24 -9.58 0.26
N SER A 114 16.59 -10.85 0.49
CA SER A 114 15.67 -11.86 1.03
C SER A 114 15.70 -11.81 2.57
N ASN A 115 14.57 -11.59 3.22
CA ASN A 115 14.48 -11.66 4.68
C ASN A 115 14.21 -13.13 5.10
N PRO A 116 14.98 -13.73 6.03
CA PRO A 116 14.71 -15.07 6.53
C PRO A 116 13.31 -15.11 7.19
N GLY A 117 12.41 -15.93 6.66
CA GLY A 117 11.07 -16.13 7.22
C GLY A 117 9.91 -15.54 6.40
N THR A 118 10.19 -14.76 5.35
CA THR A 118 9.18 -14.40 4.35
C THR A 118 9.47 -15.19 3.07
N SER A 119 8.58 -16.08 2.64
CA SER A 119 8.63 -16.64 1.28
C SER A 119 8.32 -15.53 0.27
N THR A 120 9.33 -14.73 -0.05
CA THR A 120 9.25 -13.63 -1.02
C THR A 120 9.45 -14.08 -2.45
N ASP A 121 9.76 -15.36 -2.67
CA ASP A 121 10.02 -15.91 -4.01
C ASP A 121 8.79 -15.89 -4.93
N ASP A 122 7.59 -15.68 -4.37
CA ASP A 122 6.34 -15.56 -5.14
C ASP A 122 5.48 -14.34 -4.74
N LYS A 123 5.97 -13.49 -3.84
CA LYS A 123 5.30 -12.22 -3.51
C LYS A 123 5.81 -11.17 -4.48
N ARG A 124 5.20 -11.09 -5.67
CA ARG A 124 5.22 -9.81 -6.37
C ARG A 124 4.69 -8.77 -5.38
N LEU A 125 5.54 -7.82 -5.01
CA LEU A 125 5.12 -6.62 -4.29
C LEU A 125 4.37 -5.74 -5.30
N VAL A 126 3.19 -6.24 -5.65
CA VAL A 126 2.01 -5.78 -6.40
C VAL A 126 1.33 -7.09 -6.83
N THR A 127 0.34 -7.55 -6.06
CA THR A 127 -0.67 -8.51 -6.53
C THR A 127 -2.02 -8.05 -6.00
N GLY A 128 -3.04 -7.73 -6.79
CA GLY A 128 -3.21 -7.93 -8.21
C GLY A 128 -3.30 -6.65 -9.01
N LEU A 129 -3.24 -6.85 -10.32
CA LEU A 129 -4.06 -6.14 -11.29
C LEU A 129 -5.34 -5.65 -10.60
N TRP A 130 -5.45 -4.35 -10.33
CA TRP A 130 -6.75 -3.74 -10.47
C TRP A 130 -7.12 -4.01 -11.94
N PRO A 131 -8.22 -4.71 -12.24
CA PRO A 131 -8.74 -4.55 -13.57
C PRO A 131 -9.01 -3.05 -13.70
N ALA A 132 -8.55 -2.44 -14.77
CA ALA A 132 -9.23 -1.28 -15.32
C ALA A 132 -10.67 -1.70 -15.65
N ALA A 133 -11.51 -1.87 -14.63
CA ALA A 133 -12.94 -2.16 -14.65
C ALA A 133 -13.40 -2.39 -13.21
N VAL A 134 -13.90 -1.34 -12.56
CA VAL A 134 -15.25 -1.21 -11.99
C VAL A 134 -15.27 0.13 -11.21
N VAL A 135 -15.26 1.21 -11.97
CA VAL A 135 -16.13 2.35 -11.70
C VAL A 135 -17.17 2.27 -12.82
N GLY A 136 -18.45 2.25 -12.44
CA GLY A 136 -19.54 1.68 -13.21
C GLY A 136 -19.61 2.10 -14.68
N SER A 137 -19.60 1.10 -15.57
CA SER A 137 -20.09 1.24 -16.93
C SER A 137 -20.64 -0.08 -17.44
N GLN A 138 -21.96 -0.19 -17.54
CA GLN A 138 -22.65 -1.05 -18.48
C GLN A 138 -23.49 -0.13 -19.38
N PRO A 139 -23.75 -0.49 -20.65
CA PRO A 139 -22.79 -0.90 -21.68
C PRO A 139 -22.94 0.01 -22.91
N LEU A 140 -21.85 0.29 -23.63
CA LEU A 140 -21.99 0.69 -25.04
C LEU A 140 -21.62 -0.50 -25.90
N THR A 141 -22.65 -1.03 -26.54
CA THR A 141 -22.62 -2.05 -27.57
C THR A 141 -21.69 -1.66 -28.71
N GLY A 142 -20.80 -2.61 -29.06
CA GLY A 142 -20.27 -2.74 -30.41
C GLY A 142 -18.76 -2.58 -30.52
N TRP A 143 -18.22 -3.34 -31.49
CA TRP A 143 -16.88 -3.29 -32.06
C TRP A 143 -15.84 -4.00 -31.17
N GLY A 144 -15.35 -5.19 -31.51
CA GLY A 144 -15.03 -5.71 -32.84
C GLY A 144 -13.54 -6.01 -32.85
N CYS A 145 -13.18 -7.26 -33.10
CA CYS A 145 -11.82 -7.80 -33.15
C CYS A 145 -10.79 -6.85 -33.78
N MET A 146 -9.58 -6.76 -33.21
CA MET A 146 -8.34 -6.81 -34.00
C MET A 146 -7.11 -7.08 -33.12
N ASP A 147 -6.49 -8.23 -33.41
CA ASP A 147 -5.10 -8.59 -33.17
C ASP A 147 -4.12 -7.49 -33.62
N GLY A 148 -2.98 -7.37 -32.93
CA GLY A 148 -1.72 -7.10 -33.60
C GLY A 148 -0.74 -6.13 -32.96
N LEU A 149 0.52 -6.60 -32.87
CA LEU A 149 1.81 -5.88 -32.81
C LEU A 149 2.34 -5.56 -31.39
N ARG A 150 3.17 -6.42 -30.78
CA ARG A 150 4.62 -6.67 -30.99
C ARG A 150 5.55 -5.45 -30.80
N HIS A 151 6.41 -5.59 -29.79
CA HIS A 151 7.84 -5.22 -29.70
C HIS A 151 8.38 -4.00 -30.46
N ALA A 152 8.83 -3.00 -29.69
CA ALA A 152 10.09 -2.24 -29.85
C ALA A 152 10.18 -1.29 -28.64
N GLY A 153 11.30 -0.94 -28.03
CA GLY A 153 12.70 -1.06 -28.38
C GLY A 153 13.42 0.01 -27.54
N TRP A 154 14.34 -0.44 -26.71
CA TRP A 154 15.17 0.36 -25.80
C TRP A 154 16.28 1.05 -26.61
N ALA A 155 16.40 2.38 -26.57
CA ALA A 155 17.61 3.10 -26.97
C ALA A 155 17.58 4.54 -26.41
N GLY A 156 18.62 4.88 -25.65
CA GLY A 156 18.75 6.16 -24.95
C GLY A 156 19.19 7.34 -25.80
N ARG A 157 19.25 8.49 -25.13
CA ARG A 157 20.24 9.55 -25.27
C ARG A 157 20.23 10.39 -24.00
#